data_AF-A0A844M815-F1
#
_entry.id   AF-A0A844M815-F1
#
_cell.length_a   1.000
_cell.length_b   1.000
_cell.length_c   1.000
_cell.angle_alpha   90.00
_cell.angle_beta   90.00
_cell.angle_gamma   90.00
#
_symmetry.space_group_name_H-M   'P 1'
#
loop_
_entity.id
_entity.type
_entity.pdbx_description
1 polymer ?
#
loop_
_entity_poly.entity_id
_entity_poly.type
_entity_poly.pdbx_seq_one_letter_code
_entity_poly.pdbx_strand_id
1 'polypeptide(L)'
;MNIQLKPEEEQFIQIQIARGKYKNPEAVISKALKLLGEWEKGYQNWVEETRQKVEVAAEQLDRGEGIDGEVVVERLREKLRKARENQG
;
A
#
# COMPACT_ATOMS: atom_id res chain seq x y z
N MET A 1 -2.16 1.33 -31.35
CA MET A 1 -3.13 2.23 -30.68
C MET A 1 -2.56 3.63 -30.77
N ASN A 2 -3.37 4.63 -31.15
CA ASN A 2 -2.93 6.02 -31.19
C ASN A 2 -3.51 6.74 -29.98
N ILE A 3 -2.67 7.35 -29.15
CA ILE A 3 -3.06 8.08 -27.95
C ILE A 3 -2.64 9.52 -28.17
N GLN A 4 -3.57 10.46 -28.03
CA GLN A 4 -3.23 11.87 -27.98
C GLN A 4 -2.80 12.23 -26.56
N LEU A 5 -1.60 12.74 -26.44
CA LEU A 5 -1.06 13.24 -25.18
C LEU A 5 -1.40 14.72 -25.03
N LYS A 6 -1.53 15.17 -23.79
CA LYS A 6 -1.60 16.61 -23.51
C LYS A 6 -0.24 17.24 -23.76
N PRO A 7 -0.17 18.53 -24.15
CA PRO A 7 1.10 19.22 -24.36
C PRO A 7 2.07 19.13 -23.16
N GLU A 8 1.52 19.15 -21.94
CA GLU A 8 2.28 19.00 -20.69
C GLU A 8 2.96 17.62 -20.56
N GLU A 9 2.27 16.55 -20.97
CA GLU A 9 2.78 15.17 -20.93
C GLU A 9 3.87 14.98 -21.99
N GLU A 10 3.69 15.55 -23.17
CA GLU A 10 4.72 15.55 -24.23
C GLU A 10 5.97 16.29 -23.78
N GLN A 11 5.83 17.47 -23.17
CA GLN A 11 6.95 18.22 -22.62
C GLN A 11 7.69 17.43 -21.54
N PHE A 12 6.96 16.76 -20.64
CA PHE A 12 7.57 15.90 -19.63
C PHE A 12 8.40 14.79 -20.27
N ILE A 13 7.86 14.10 -21.27
CA ILE A 13 8.58 13.03 -22.00
C ILE A 13 9.85 13.59 -22.66
N GLN A 14 9.75 14.73 -23.34
CA GLN A 14 10.89 15.38 -23.98
C GLN A 14 11.99 15.75 -22.96
N ILE A 15 11.62 16.28 -21.79
CA ILE A 15 12.58 16.59 -20.71
C ILE A 15 13.29 15.32 -20.22
N GLN A 16 12.58 14.20 -20.06
CA GLN A 16 13.18 12.95 -19.61
C GLN A 16 14.19 12.38 -20.63
N ILE A 17 13.91 12.54 -21.92
CA ILE A 17 14.82 12.15 -23.00
C ILE A 17 16.03 13.11 -23.06
N ALA A 18 15.79 14.42 -22.97
CA ALA A 18 16.84 15.45 -23.00
C ALA A 18 17.85 15.29 -21.85
N ARG A 19 17.41 14.78 -20.70
CA ARG A 19 18.27 14.42 -19.56
C ARG A 19 19.11 13.15 -19.79
N GLY A 20 18.98 12.51 -20.95
CA GLY A 20 19.70 11.28 -21.31
C GLY A 20 19.22 10.03 -20.58
N LYS A 21 18.16 10.13 -19.78
CA LYS A 21 17.65 9.02 -18.94
C LYS A 21 16.90 7.98 -19.77
N TYR A 22 16.38 8.36 -20.94
CA TYR A 22 15.63 7.50 -21.85
C TYR A 22 15.99 7.78 -23.31
N LYS A 23 15.98 6.73 -24.14
CA LYS A 23 16.40 6.81 -25.55
C LYS A 23 15.30 7.31 -26.49
N ASN A 24 14.02 7.13 -26.10
CA ASN A 24 12.86 7.48 -26.90
C ASN A 24 11.60 7.65 -26.02
N PRO A 25 10.52 8.25 -26.56
CA PRO A 25 9.25 8.41 -25.86
C PRO A 25 8.66 7.09 -25.35
N GLU A 26 8.77 6.03 -26.15
CA GLU A 26 8.22 4.72 -25.85
C GLU A 26 8.81 4.13 -24.56
N ALA A 27 10.11 4.34 -24.30
CA ALA A 27 10.76 3.88 -23.08
C ALA A 27 10.23 4.61 -21.83
N VAL A 28 9.90 5.90 -21.95
CA VAL A 28 9.30 6.68 -20.85
C VAL A 28 7.90 6.15 -20.56
N ILE A 29 7.07 6.00 -21.60
CA ILE A 29 5.69 5.53 -21.50
C ILE A 29 5.65 4.10 -20.96
N SER A 30 6.51 3.20 -21.45
CA SER A 30 6.60 1.82 -20.97
C SER A 30 6.92 1.77 -19.48
N LYS A 31 7.85 2.61 -19.00
CA LYS A 31 8.16 2.70 -17.58
C LYS A 31 6.99 3.21 -16.76
N ALA A 32 6.28 4.24 -17.24
CA ALA A 32 5.10 4.78 -16.56
C ALA A 32 3.98 3.73 -16.44
N LEU A 33 3.68 3.00 -17.52
CA LEU A 33 2.67 1.93 -17.52
C LEU A 33 3.07 0.76 -16.62
N LYS A 34 4.36 0.40 -16.59
CA LYS A 34 4.85 -0.63 -15.66
C LYS A 34 4.65 -0.22 -14.20
N LEU A 35 4.97 1.03 -13.85
CA LEU A 35 4.76 1.56 -12.50
C LEU A 35 3.27 1.59 -12.13
N LEU A 36 2.40 1.97 -13.06
CA LEU A 36 0.95 1.93 -12.87
C LEU A 36 0.48 0.50 -12.57
N GLY A 37 0.90 -0.48 -13.38
CA GLY A 37 0.52 -1.87 -13.17
C GLY A 37 1.07 -2.48 -11.87
N GLU A 38 2.28 -2.09 -11.45
CA GLU A 38 2.83 -2.49 -10.15
C GLU A 38 2.02 -1.89 -8.98
N TRP A 39 1.64 -0.63 -9.10
CA TRP A 39 0.82 0.06 -8.10
C TRP A 39 -0.59 -0.53 -8.00
N GLU A 40 -1.25 -0.78 -9.13
CA GLU A 40 -2.58 -1.40 -9.16
C GLU A 40 -2.57 -2.80 -8.56
N LYS A 41 -1.54 -3.62 -8.87
CA LYS A 41 -1.38 -4.94 -8.24
C LYS A 41 -1.21 -4.84 -6.73
N GLY A 42 -0.37 -3.91 -6.26
CA GLY A 42 -0.20 -3.68 -4.82
C GLY A 42 -1.51 -3.29 -4.14
N TYR A 43 -2.30 -2.43 -4.79
CA TYR A 43 -3.61 -2.04 -4.28
C TYR A 43 -4.59 -3.21 -4.23
N GLN A 44 -4.69 -4.02 -5.29
CA GLN A 44 -5.58 -5.19 -5.30
C GLN A 44 -5.19 -6.20 -4.21
N ASN A 45 -3.89 -6.49 -4.06
CA ASN A 45 -3.42 -7.38 -3.00
C ASN A 45 -3.80 -6.84 -1.61
N TRP A 46 -3.62 -5.54 -1.37
CA TRP A 46 -3.99 -4.91 -0.11
C TRP A 46 -5.50 -5.01 0.16
N VAL A 47 -6.34 -4.82 -0.86
CA VAL A 47 -7.80 -4.96 -0.75
C VAL A 47 -8.18 -6.41 -0.41
N GLU A 48 -7.61 -7.39 -1.10
CA GLU A 48 -7.88 -8.80 -0.87
C GLU A 48 -7.45 -9.25 0.54
N GLU A 49 -6.22 -8.91 0.96
CA GLU A 49 -5.72 -9.21 2.29
C GLU A 49 -6.58 -8.56 3.38
N THR A 50 -7.01 -7.32 3.17
CA THR A 50 -7.85 -6.61 4.14
C THR A 50 -9.22 -7.25 4.22
N ARG A 51 -9.83 -7.61 3.09
CA ARG A 51 -11.14 -8.27 3.04
C ARG A 51 -11.11 -9.60 3.79
N GLN A 52 -10.07 -10.42 3.56
CA GLN A 52 -9.89 -11.69 4.28
C GLN A 52 -9.78 -11.48 5.80
N LYS A 53 -8.98 -10.50 6.24
CA LYS A 53 -8.84 -10.18 7.67
C LYS A 53 -10.16 -9.73 8.30
N VAL A 54 -10.94 -8.92 7.58
CA VAL A 54 -12.25 -8.44 8.05
C VAL A 54 -13.25 -9.59 8.13
N GLU A 55 -13.27 -10.49 7.16
CA GLU A 55 -14.15 -11.67 7.15
C GLU A 55 -13.86 -12.59 8.33
N VAL A 56 -12.58 -12.93 8.55
CA VAL A 56 -12.16 -13.71 9.72
C VAL A 56 -12.54 -13.03 11.02
N ALA A 57 -12.33 -11.71 11.15
CA ALA A 57 -12.70 -10.95 12.34
C ALA A 57 -14.22 -10.95 12.56
N ALA A 58 -15.02 -10.82 11.51
CA ALA A 58 -16.48 -10.88 11.60
C ALA A 58 -16.95 -12.25 12.11
N GLU A 59 -16.41 -13.35 11.57
CA GLU A 59 -16.74 -14.70 12.03
C GLU A 59 -16.32 -14.93 13.49
N GLN A 60 -15.18 -14.40 13.93
CA GLN A 60 -14.74 -14.47 15.32
C GLN A 60 -15.71 -13.73 16.25
N LEU A 61 -16.18 -12.56 15.83
CA LEU A 61 -17.17 -11.79 16.57
C LEU A 61 -18.52 -12.52 16.66
N ASP A 62 -18.97 -13.15 15.58
CA ASP A 62 -20.19 -13.95 15.55
C ASP A 62 -20.11 -15.16 16.49
N ARG A 63 -18.91 -15.74 16.67
CA ARG A 63 -18.65 -16.81 17.67
C ARG A 63 -18.49 -16.28 19.10
N GLY A 64 -18.58 -14.96 19.32
CA GLY A 64 -18.41 -14.35 20.63
C GLY A 64 -16.96 -14.28 21.12
N GLU A 65 -15.98 -14.42 20.22
CA GLU A 65 -14.54 -14.36 20.54
C GLU A 65 -14.02 -12.91 20.67
N GLY A 66 -14.90 -11.92 20.56
CA GLY A 66 -14.58 -10.52 20.80
C GLY A 66 -14.07 -10.27 22.22
N ILE A 67 -13.07 -9.41 22.35
CA ILE A 67 -12.51 -9.00 23.65
C ILE A 67 -12.87 -7.54 23.88
N ASP A 68 -13.35 -7.23 25.08
CA ASP A 68 -13.62 -5.86 25.49
C ASP A 68 -12.37 -4.98 25.38
N GLY A 69 -12.54 -3.78 24.81
CA GLY A 69 -11.44 -2.86 24.55
C GLY A 69 -10.69 -2.41 25.80
N GLU A 70 -11.39 -2.21 26.92
CA GLU A 70 -10.76 -1.80 28.18
C GLU A 70 -9.85 -2.91 28.72
N VAL A 71 -10.29 -4.17 28.59
CA VAL A 71 -9.49 -5.34 28.96
C VAL A 71 -8.21 -5.44 28.12
N VAL A 72 -8.29 -5.11 26.82
CA VAL A 72 -7.10 -5.09 25.95
C VAL A 72 -6.13 -3.99 26.36
N VAL A 73 -6.63 -2.78 26.62
CA VAL A 73 -5.83 -1.63 27.03
C VAL A 73 -5.07 -1.91 28.33
N GLU A 74 -5.76 -2.47 29.33
CA GLU A 74 -5.14 -2.81 30.62
C GLU A 74 -4.07 -3.90 30.48
N ARG A 75 -4.32 -4.95 29.68
CA ARG A 75 -3.31 -5.98 29.38
C ARG A 75 -2.08 -5.41 28.69
N LEU A 76 -2.26 -4.45 27.77
CA LEU A 76 -1.15 -3.79 27.09
C LEU A 76 -0.33 -2.91 28.05
N ARG A 77 -1.00 -2.12 28.90
CA ARG A 77 -0.33 -1.31 29.92
C ARG A 77 0.51 -2.17 30.86
N GLU A 78 -0.03 -3.30 31.30
CA GLU A 78 0.68 -4.23 32.18
C GLU A 78 1.89 -4.88 31.49
N LYS A 79 1.79 -5.24 30.20
CA LYS A 79 2.94 -5.73 29.42
C LYS A 79 4.04 -4.66 29.32
N LEU A 80 3.67 -3.40 29.09
CA LEU A 80 4.63 -2.29 29.02
C LEU A 80 5.31 -2.04 30.37
N ARG A 81 4.57 -2.12 31.48
CA ARG A 81 5.13 -2.00 32.83
C ARG A 81 6.18 -3.07 33.11
N LYS A 82 5.85 -4.34 32.85
CA LYS A 82 6.77 -5.48 33.00
C LYS A 82 8.01 -5.37 32.13
N ALA A 83 7.87 -4.90 30.89
CA ALA A 83 9.01 -4.70 29.99
C ALA A 83 10.00 -3.64 30.52
N ARG A 84 9.50 -2.60 31.19
CA ARG A 84 10.34 -1.55 31.81
C ARG A 84 11.01 -2.03 33.09
N GLU A 85 10.32 -2.84 33.89
CA GLU A 85 10.85 -3.42 35.14
C GLU A 85 11.97 -4.44 34.89
N ASN A 86 11.91 -5.19 33.78
CA ASN A 86 12.95 -6.14 33.40
C ASN A 86 14.17 -5.51 32.70
N GLN A 87 14.19 -4.19 32.51
CA GLN A 87 15.30 -3.44 31.88
C GLN A 87 16.10 -2.57 32.86
N GLY A 88 15.71 -2.53 34.15
CA GLY A 88 16.45 -1.89 35.23
C GLY A 88 17.11 -2.91 36.14
#